data_AF-A0A2W7NIJ9-F1
#
_entry.id   AF-A0A2W7NIJ9-F1
#
_cell.length_a   1.000
_cell.length_b   1.000
_cell.length_c   1.000
_cell.angle_alpha   90.00
_cell.angle_beta   90.00
_cell.angle_gamma   90.00
#
_symmetry.space_group_name_H-M   'P 1'
#
loop_
_entity.id
_entity.type
_entity.pdbx_description
1 polymer ?
#
loop_
_entity_poly.entity_id
_entity_poly.type
_entity_poly.pdbx_seq_one_letter_code
_entity_poly.pdbx_strand_id
1 'polypeptide(L)'
;MQWMMLALAAFCLIMLLHYVFKILKMIIVGGGKGHFEEPRISSPLADTPQWHDLLAARNSYYRNLTPELQAEFLKRTRLLTGRFHWISGDHHPITPDMKLLVSASAVQLLFGRPDADLGHYNTIVLYQDAYQNRLTLNYHKGEVNKREIVLSFKHFEEGYANDTDKVNLGLHEMTHALDLGTFLGHGKSYIGRRLLDNFINKAYPHFTAFQNGDTTFLRSYGATNFREFFAVVVEHFFEAPGEFTQQMPELYRELCLLLNQDPAAGIYRGISPTRFPNLDNNTPLPWSESAPTRHLTAISPHSNVTIKVLVSALIFFIYCAAQNGPHSLYLNLPFIVLLGGILWPTLVGAKQYLAITDTHFVVLSFRKKQKQAIHLKNIVMMDFERGLTHQSIYVCWFQQHQIQESVFKFNLSEDASHKLRQHLNSCGVTVMVDGKYESR
;
A
#
# COMPACT_ATOMS: atom_id res chain seq x y z
N MET A 1 18.23 -56.49 -1.81
CA MET A 1 19.02 -55.26 -2.07
C MET A 1 18.58 -54.55 -3.36
N GLN A 2 18.43 -55.24 -4.50
CA GLN A 2 17.98 -54.62 -5.78
C GLN A 2 16.60 -53.95 -5.73
N TRP A 3 15.59 -54.59 -5.15
CA TRP A 3 14.24 -54.00 -5.02
C TRP A 3 14.19 -52.72 -4.18
N MET A 4 15.05 -52.65 -3.15
CA MET A 4 15.16 -51.48 -2.29
C MET A 4 15.84 -50.31 -3.02
N MET A 5 16.83 -50.60 -3.87
CA MET A 5 17.46 -49.58 -4.73
C MET A 5 16.50 -49.09 -5.84
N LEU A 6 15.68 -49.98 -6.42
CA LEU A 6 14.66 -49.61 -7.40
C LEU A 6 13.55 -48.75 -6.79
N ALA A 7 13.11 -49.07 -5.57
CA ALA A 7 12.14 -48.27 -4.83
C ALA A 7 12.70 -46.88 -4.49
N LEU A 8 13.97 -46.79 -4.07
CA LEU A 8 14.63 -45.51 -3.81
C LEU A 8 14.79 -44.67 -5.08
N ALA A 9 15.15 -45.31 -6.21
CA ALA A 9 15.28 -44.64 -7.49
C ALA A 9 13.93 -44.10 -8.01
N ALA A 10 12.86 -44.89 -7.87
CA ALA A 10 11.51 -44.46 -8.22
C ALA A 10 11.04 -43.29 -7.34
N PHE A 11 11.32 -43.34 -6.03
CA PHE A 11 11.00 -42.24 -5.11
C PHE A 11 11.75 -40.94 -5.47
N CYS A 12 13.04 -41.04 -5.78
CA CYS A 12 13.84 -39.90 -6.25
C CYS A 12 13.32 -39.33 -7.57
N LEU A 13 12.89 -40.18 -8.52
CA LEU A 13 12.30 -39.73 -9.79
C LEU A 13 10.99 -38.98 -9.60
N ILE A 14 10.11 -39.46 -8.71
CA ILE A 14 8.85 -38.79 -8.37
C ILE A 14 9.13 -37.41 -7.75
N MET A 15 10.09 -37.33 -6.83
CA MET A 15 10.49 -36.06 -6.21
C MET A 15 11.08 -35.08 -7.24
N LEU A 16 11.87 -35.57 -8.19
CA LEU A 16 12.43 -34.77 -9.29
C LEU A 16 11.31 -34.20 -10.18
N LEU A 17 10.36 -35.04 -10.60
CA LEU A 17 9.22 -34.62 -11.43
C LEU A 17 8.36 -33.58 -10.72
N HIS A 18 8.10 -33.76 -9.43
CA HIS A 18 7.36 -32.79 -8.61
C HIS A 18 8.07 -31.43 -8.54
N TYR A 19 9.40 -31.44 -8.40
CA TYR A 19 10.21 -30.22 -8.33
C TYR A 19 10.27 -29.48 -9.68
N VAL A 20 10.42 -30.21 -10.79
CA VAL A 20 10.38 -29.65 -12.16
C VAL A 20 9.04 -28.96 -12.43
N PHE A 21 7.93 -29.58 -12.03
CA PHE A 21 6.59 -29.01 -12.20
C PHE A 21 6.43 -27.68 -11.44
N LYS A 22 7.02 -27.58 -10.24
CA LYS A 22 7.01 -26.35 -9.43
C LYS A 22 7.79 -25.21 -10.10
N ILE A 23 8.92 -25.52 -10.73
CA ILE A 23 9.73 -24.54 -11.50
C ILE A 23 8.96 -24.07 -12.75
N LEU A 24 8.35 -24.99 -13.50
CA LEU A 24 7.55 -24.63 -14.68
C LEU A 24 6.41 -23.66 -14.32
N LYS A 25 5.71 -23.94 -13.22
CA LYS A 25 4.62 -23.09 -12.72
C LYS A 25 5.13 -21.68 -12.35
N MET A 26 6.33 -21.59 -11.78
CA MET A 26 6.96 -20.31 -11.44
C MET A 26 7.37 -19.49 -12.68
N ILE A 27 7.83 -20.16 -13.75
CA ILE A 27 8.19 -19.51 -15.02
C ILE A 27 6.93 -18.98 -15.73
N ILE A 28 5.85 -19.77 -15.74
CA ILE A 28 4.59 -19.41 -16.41
C ILE A 28 3.88 -18.26 -15.67
N VAL A 29 3.89 -18.25 -14.34
CA VAL A 29 3.20 -17.21 -13.53
C VAL A 29 4.01 -15.91 -13.41
N GLY A 30 5.34 -15.96 -13.59
CA GLY A 30 6.23 -14.78 -13.48
C GLY A 30 6.24 -13.82 -14.67
N GLY A 31 5.52 -14.11 -15.76
CA GLY A 31 5.52 -13.32 -17.01
C GLY A 31 4.43 -12.26 -17.14
N GLY A 32 3.43 -12.24 -16.26
CA GLY A 32 2.29 -11.32 -16.33
C GLY A 32 2.60 -9.92 -15.79
N LYS A 33 3.36 -9.11 -16.53
CA LYS A 33 3.30 -7.65 -16.33
C LYS A 33 1.92 -7.19 -16.80
N GLY A 34 1.01 -6.97 -15.86
CA GLY A 34 -0.27 -6.32 -16.15
C GLY A 34 0.01 -4.92 -16.68
N HIS A 35 -0.13 -4.74 -17.99
CA HIS A 35 -0.25 -3.42 -18.57
C HIS A 35 -1.56 -2.83 -18.09
N PHE A 36 -1.48 -1.71 -17.38
CA PHE A 36 -2.61 -0.81 -17.18
C PHE A 36 -2.96 -0.28 -18.58
N GLU A 37 -4.08 -0.73 -19.15
CA GLU A 37 -4.63 -0.09 -20.35
C GLU A 37 -5.13 1.30 -19.95
N GLU A 38 -4.59 2.34 -20.56
CA GLU A 38 -5.17 3.68 -20.46
C GLU A 38 -6.59 3.66 -21.03
N PRO A 39 -7.60 4.17 -20.30
CA PRO A 39 -8.97 4.19 -20.80
C PRO A 39 -9.05 5.11 -22.03
N ARG A 40 -9.71 4.64 -23.10
CA ARG A 40 -10.04 5.48 -24.26
C ARG A 40 -10.89 6.66 -23.82
N ILE A 41 -10.30 7.84 -23.83
CA ILE A 41 -10.95 9.11 -23.55
C ILE A 41 -11.97 9.37 -24.67
N SER A 42 -13.26 9.30 -24.34
CA SER A 42 -14.32 9.84 -25.20
C SER A 42 -14.28 11.36 -25.10
N SER A 43 -13.67 12.00 -26.11
CA SER A 43 -13.63 13.46 -26.36
C SER A 43 -13.03 14.33 -25.24
N PRO A 44 -12.04 15.19 -25.53
CA PRO A 44 -11.64 16.22 -24.57
C PRO A 44 -12.84 17.17 -24.36
N LEU A 45 -13.42 17.16 -23.15
CA LEU A 45 -14.26 18.27 -22.70
C LEU A 45 -13.40 19.53 -22.81
N ALA A 46 -13.83 20.48 -23.65
CA ALA A 46 -13.04 21.63 -24.05
C ALA A 46 -12.49 22.40 -22.84
N ASP A 47 -11.21 22.76 -22.91
CA ASP A 47 -10.52 23.61 -21.94
C ASP A 47 -11.22 24.97 -21.89
N THR A 48 -12.11 25.14 -20.91
CA THR A 48 -12.81 26.41 -20.69
C THR A 48 -12.24 27.04 -19.43
N PRO A 49 -11.67 28.27 -19.51
CA PRO A 49 -11.29 29.06 -18.33
C PRO A 49 -12.37 29.10 -17.25
N GLN A 50 -13.63 29.02 -17.67
CA GLN A 50 -14.81 28.94 -16.81
C GLN A 50 -14.76 27.83 -15.73
N TRP A 51 -14.13 26.68 -16.00
CA TRP A 51 -14.08 25.59 -15.01
C TRP A 51 -13.07 25.82 -13.90
N HIS A 52 -11.95 26.48 -14.23
CA HIS A 52 -11.02 26.94 -13.21
C HIS A 52 -11.70 27.98 -12.32
N ASP A 53 -12.35 28.98 -12.93
CA ASP A 53 -13.04 30.05 -12.23
C ASP A 53 -14.17 29.51 -11.33
N LEU A 54 -14.95 28.55 -11.84
CA LEU A 54 -16.02 27.91 -11.09
C LEU A 54 -15.49 27.15 -9.87
N LEU A 55 -14.43 26.33 -10.03
CA LEU A 55 -13.83 25.61 -8.91
C LEU A 55 -13.22 26.57 -7.88
N ALA A 56 -12.51 27.61 -8.32
CA ALA A 56 -11.96 28.62 -7.44
C ALA A 56 -13.07 29.37 -6.67
N ALA A 57 -14.22 29.62 -7.31
CA ALA A 57 -15.35 30.28 -6.68
C ALA A 57 -16.10 29.37 -5.70
N ARG A 58 -16.23 28.07 -5.98
CA ARG A 58 -17.15 27.15 -5.27
C ARG A 58 -16.48 26.07 -4.41
N ASN A 59 -15.17 25.91 -4.47
CA ASN A 59 -14.46 24.90 -3.68
C ASN A 59 -13.26 25.55 -2.97
N SER A 60 -13.36 25.75 -1.66
CA SER A 60 -12.31 26.40 -0.86
C SER A 60 -11.01 25.60 -0.84
N TYR A 61 -11.10 24.27 -0.82
CA TYR A 61 -9.94 23.38 -0.95
C TYR A 61 -9.17 23.67 -2.25
N TYR A 62 -9.84 23.75 -3.40
CA TYR A 62 -9.22 24.05 -4.70
C TYR A 62 -8.60 25.44 -4.73
N ARG A 63 -9.30 26.44 -4.16
CA ARG A 63 -8.82 27.82 -4.08
C ARG A 63 -7.49 27.93 -3.33
N ASN A 64 -7.28 27.07 -2.31
CA ASN A 64 -6.09 27.08 -1.46
C ASN A 64 -4.90 26.28 -2.05
N LEU A 65 -5.08 25.59 -3.18
CA LEU A 65 -4.00 24.88 -3.87
C LEU A 65 -3.03 25.86 -4.56
N THR A 66 -1.76 25.46 -4.71
CA THR A 66 -0.82 26.21 -5.57
C THR A 66 -1.23 26.10 -7.04
N PRO A 67 -0.82 27.02 -7.93
CA PRO A 67 -1.18 26.97 -9.35
C PRO A 67 -0.85 25.62 -10.03
N GLU A 68 0.26 24.99 -9.65
CA GLU A 68 0.66 23.68 -10.18
C GLU A 68 -0.33 22.58 -9.74
N LEU A 69 -0.72 22.60 -8.47
CA LEU A 69 -1.70 21.66 -7.91
C LEU A 69 -3.12 21.93 -8.43
N GLN A 70 -3.50 23.19 -8.68
CA GLN A 70 -4.77 23.56 -9.30
C GLN A 70 -4.89 23.02 -10.72
N ALA A 71 -3.82 23.11 -11.52
CA ALA A 71 -3.79 22.58 -12.88
C ALA A 71 -3.96 21.05 -12.89
N GLU A 72 -3.26 20.37 -12.01
CA GLU A 72 -3.34 18.92 -11.86
C GLU A 72 -4.70 18.45 -11.29
N PHE A 73 -5.22 19.15 -10.29
CA PHE A 73 -6.56 18.88 -9.75
C PHE A 73 -7.61 19.03 -10.85
N LEU A 74 -7.62 20.14 -11.57
CA LEU A 74 -8.56 20.40 -12.66
C LEU A 74 -8.47 19.33 -13.76
N LYS A 75 -7.25 18.92 -14.13
CA LYS A 75 -7.03 17.81 -15.08
C LYS A 75 -7.65 16.51 -14.58
N ARG A 76 -7.43 16.12 -13.32
CA ARG A 76 -8.01 14.91 -12.73
C ARG A 76 -9.53 14.99 -12.65
N THR A 77 -10.07 16.16 -12.28
CA THR A 77 -11.52 16.37 -12.23
C THR A 77 -12.15 16.16 -13.60
N ARG A 78 -11.57 16.73 -14.66
CA ARG A 78 -12.05 16.53 -16.05
C ARG A 78 -12.08 15.05 -16.45
N LEU A 79 -10.98 14.34 -16.20
CA LEU A 79 -10.88 12.91 -16.52
C LEU A 79 -11.94 12.11 -15.78
N LEU A 80 -12.15 12.41 -14.49
CA LEU A 80 -13.12 11.73 -13.67
C LEU A 80 -14.57 12.06 -14.08
N THR A 81 -14.86 13.32 -14.42
CA THR A 81 -16.17 13.74 -14.94
C THR A 81 -16.59 12.95 -16.19
N GLY A 82 -15.64 12.70 -17.11
CA GLY A 82 -15.89 11.90 -18.31
C GLY A 82 -16.01 10.39 -18.04
N ARG A 83 -15.48 9.90 -16.92
CA ARG A 83 -15.56 8.48 -16.52
C ARG A 83 -16.92 8.12 -15.91
N PHE A 84 -17.60 9.07 -15.29
CA PHE A 84 -18.91 8.82 -14.67
C PHE A 84 -20.04 8.72 -15.70
N HIS A 85 -20.93 7.75 -15.47
CA HIS A 85 -22.26 7.70 -16.06
C HIS A 85 -23.21 8.56 -15.22
N TRP A 86 -23.89 9.51 -15.84
CA TRP A 86 -24.72 10.50 -15.16
C TRP A 86 -26.21 10.22 -15.40
N ILE A 87 -26.96 10.03 -14.31
CA ILE A 87 -28.40 9.78 -14.34
C ILE A 87 -29.11 10.90 -13.59
N SER A 88 -30.15 11.47 -14.21
CA SER A 88 -31.05 12.39 -13.53
C SER A 88 -32.14 11.61 -12.79
N GLY A 89 -32.22 11.80 -11.46
CA GLY A 89 -33.17 11.10 -10.60
C GLY A 89 -34.60 11.64 -10.67
N ASP A 90 -34.76 12.91 -11.03
CA ASP A 90 -36.03 13.64 -11.08
C ASP A 90 -36.33 14.24 -12.47
N HIS A 91 -35.63 13.76 -13.51
CA HIS A 91 -35.72 14.21 -14.89
C HIS A 91 -35.29 15.66 -15.16
N HIS A 92 -34.71 16.37 -14.18
CA HIS A 92 -34.11 17.67 -14.44
C HIS A 92 -32.76 17.53 -15.17
N PRO A 93 -32.43 18.44 -16.10
CA PRO A 93 -31.15 18.41 -16.80
C PRO A 93 -29.96 18.54 -15.83
N ILE A 94 -28.98 17.64 -15.96
CA ILE A 94 -27.71 17.75 -15.24
C ILE A 94 -26.75 18.63 -16.05
N THR A 95 -26.39 19.79 -15.51
CA THR A 95 -25.51 20.74 -16.19
C THR A 95 -24.03 20.29 -16.13
N PRO A 96 -23.17 20.74 -17.05
CA PRO A 96 -21.73 20.47 -16.97
C PRO A 96 -21.09 20.92 -15.65
N ASP A 97 -21.55 22.05 -15.10
CA ASP A 97 -21.06 22.63 -13.85
C ASP A 97 -21.37 21.71 -12.65
N MET A 98 -22.59 21.16 -12.59
CA MET A 98 -22.96 20.16 -11.57
C MET A 98 -22.01 18.96 -11.62
N LYS A 99 -21.74 18.45 -12.83
CA LYS A 99 -20.86 17.30 -13.03
C LYS A 99 -19.44 17.58 -12.58
N LEU A 100 -18.93 18.77 -12.90
CA LEU A 100 -17.60 19.22 -12.51
C LEU A 100 -17.46 19.27 -10.99
N LEU A 101 -18.39 19.96 -10.30
CA LEU A 101 -18.34 20.14 -8.85
C LEU A 101 -18.44 18.81 -8.11
N VAL A 102 -19.37 17.94 -8.51
CA VAL A 102 -19.49 16.61 -7.91
C VAL A 102 -18.22 15.79 -8.14
N SER A 103 -17.65 15.83 -9.34
CA SER A 103 -16.37 15.14 -9.61
C SER A 103 -15.21 15.71 -8.80
N ALA A 104 -15.22 17.02 -8.51
CA ALA A 104 -14.19 17.67 -7.71
C ALA A 104 -14.17 17.16 -6.27
N SER A 105 -15.33 16.82 -5.69
CA SER A 105 -15.39 16.24 -4.33
C SER A 105 -14.63 14.90 -4.23
N ALA A 106 -14.77 14.03 -5.24
CA ALA A 106 -14.03 12.78 -5.33
C ALA A 106 -12.53 13.02 -5.51
N VAL A 107 -12.14 13.99 -6.34
CA VAL A 107 -10.74 14.34 -6.55
C VAL A 107 -10.13 14.93 -5.28
N GLN A 108 -10.85 15.77 -4.53
CA GLN A 108 -10.43 16.31 -3.24
C GLN A 108 -10.15 15.20 -2.22
N LEU A 109 -11.07 14.25 -2.08
CA LEU A 109 -10.88 13.07 -1.22
C LEU A 109 -9.60 12.29 -1.59
N LEU A 110 -9.38 12.10 -2.90
CA LEU A 110 -8.30 11.26 -3.44
C LEU A 110 -7.06 12.04 -3.87
N PHE A 111 -6.94 13.33 -3.52
CA PHE A 111 -5.93 14.17 -4.18
C PHE A 111 -4.50 13.73 -3.84
N GLY A 112 -4.28 13.35 -2.58
CA GLY A 112 -3.04 12.78 -2.05
C GLY A 112 -2.71 11.36 -2.56
N ARG A 113 -3.67 10.68 -3.20
CA ARG A 113 -3.56 9.31 -3.74
C ARG A 113 -3.81 9.28 -5.25
N PRO A 114 -2.80 9.59 -6.08
CA PRO A 114 -2.96 9.60 -7.54
C PRO A 114 -3.21 8.21 -8.13
N ASP A 115 -2.84 7.16 -7.40
CA ASP A 115 -2.99 5.74 -7.73
C ASP A 115 -4.35 5.15 -7.31
N ALA A 116 -5.15 5.90 -6.57
CA ALA A 116 -6.43 5.44 -6.06
C ALA A 116 -7.61 5.89 -6.95
N ASP A 117 -8.66 5.07 -6.97
CA ASP A 117 -9.92 5.38 -7.62
C ASP A 117 -11.13 4.96 -6.74
N LEU A 118 -12.34 5.34 -7.17
CA LEU A 118 -13.58 4.92 -6.52
C LEU A 118 -14.00 3.50 -6.95
N GLY A 119 -13.05 2.64 -7.34
CA GLY A 119 -13.28 1.27 -7.75
C GLY A 119 -14.41 1.11 -8.77
N HIS A 120 -15.44 0.36 -8.39
CA HIS A 120 -16.58 0.01 -9.23
C HIS A 120 -17.72 1.05 -9.23
N TYR A 121 -17.61 2.14 -8.46
CA TYR A 121 -18.58 3.22 -8.47
C TYR A 121 -18.33 4.11 -9.69
N ASN A 122 -19.11 3.88 -10.75
CA ASN A 122 -19.01 4.62 -12.00
C ASN A 122 -20.30 5.33 -12.40
N THR A 123 -21.35 5.26 -11.60
CA THR A 123 -22.63 5.92 -11.85
C THR A 123 -22.94 6.95 -10.75
N ILE A 124 -23.25 8.18 -11.17
CA ILE A 124 -23.76 9.24 -10.30
C ILE A 124 -25.22 9.51 -10.65
N VAL A 125 -26.10 9.43 -9.66
CA VAL A 125 -27.51 9.81 -9.77
C VAL A 125 -27.70 11.15 -9.06
N LEU A 126 -28.14 12.18 -9.78
CA LEU A 126 -28.38 13.52 -9.21
C LEU A 126 -29.86 13.84 -9.16
N TYR A 127 -30.30 14.32 -8.00
CA TYR A 127 -31.59 14.98 -7.78
C TYR A 127 -31.35 16.47 -7.52
N GLN A 128 -32.31 17.34 -7.84
CA GLN A 128 -32.19 18.77 -7.54
C GLN A 128 -32.27 19.04 -6.03
N ASP A 129 -33.20 18.40 -5.33
CA ASP A 129 -33.41 18.55 -3.88
C ASP A 129 -33.47 17.17 -3.19
N ALA A 130 -33.79 17.12 -1.90
CA ALA A 130 -34.00 15.89 -1.16
C ALA A 130 -35.06 15.03 -1.86
N TYR A 131 -34.80 13.73 -1.93
CA TYR A 131 -35.60 12.78 -2.69
C TYR A 131 -36.11 11.66 -1.79
N GLN A 132 -37.26 11.10 -2.15
CA GLN A 132 -37.81 9.97 -1.42
C GLN A 132 -37.14 8.67 -1.90
N ASN A 133 -36.51 7.94 -0.98
CA ASN A 133 -35.96 6.63 -1.30
C ASN A 133 -37.12 5.65 -1.52
N ARG A 134 -37.09 4.94 -2.64
CA ARG A 134 -38.20 4.09 -3.10
C ARG A 134 -38.44 2.86 -2.21
N LEU A 135 -37.45 2.44 -1.44
CA LEU A 135 -37.50 1.26 -0.59
C LEU A 135 -37.91 1.61 0.85
N THR A 136 -37.37 2.70 1.38
CA THR A 136 -37.58 3.11 2.78
C THR A 136 -38.68 4.14 2.95
N LEU A 137 -39.11 4.79 1.86
CA LEU A 137 -40.07 5.91 1.83
C LEU A 137 -39.64 7.16 2.62
N ASN A 138 -38.42 7.16 3.16
CA ASN A 138 -37.84 8.33 3.83
C ASN A 138 -37.25 9.30 2.80
N TYR A 139 -37.14 10.57 3.20
CA TYR A 139 -36.39 11.56 2.42
C TYR A 139 -34.91 11.43 2.71
N HIS A 140 -34.11 11.29 1.66
CA HIS A 140 -32.66 11.19 1.71
C HIS A 140 -32.04 12.38 0.97
N LYS A 141 -30.82 12.73 1.41
CA LYS A 141 -29.99 13.77 0.79
C LYS A 141 -28.87 13.15 -0.04
N GLY A 142 -28.41 11.96 0.35
CA GLY A 142 -27.47 11.16 -0.42
C GLY A 142 -27.58 9.69 -0.01
N GLU A 143 -27.05 8.82 -0.86
CA GLU A 143 -26.99 7.38 -0.60
C GLU A 143 -25.96 6.74 -1.53
N VAL A 144 -25.16 5.82 -1.00
CA VAL A 144 -24.31 4.95 -1.82
C VAL A 144 -24.86 3.53 -1.84
N ASN A 145 -25.32 3.13 -3.02
CA ASN A 145 -25.78 1.79 -3.38
C ASN A 145 -24.66 1.00 -4.06
N LYS A 146 -24.82 -0.32 -4.27
CA LYS A 146 -23.76 -1.24 -4.77
C LYS A 146 -22.94 -0.78 -5.99
N ARG A 147 -23.44 0.15 -6.82
CA ARG A 147 -22.71 0.70 -7.98
C ARG A 147 -22.96 2.19 -8.22
N GLU A 148 -23.76 2.82 -7.38
CA GLU A 148 -24.34 4.14 -7.65
C GLU A 148 -24.17 5.04 -6.45
N ILE A 149 -23.73 6.26 -6.71
CA ILE A 149 -23.70 7.35 -5.73
C ILE A 149 -24.87 8.26 -6.06
N VAL A 150 -25.78 8.41 -5.11
CA VAL A 150 -26.98 9.23 -5.25
C VAL A 150 -26.80 10.49 -4.41
N LEU A 151 -27.09 11.66 -4.98
CA LEU A 151 -26.88 12.95 -4.34
C LEU A 151 -28.02 13.92 -4.63
N SER A 152 -28.39 14.71 -3.64
CA SER A 152 -29.14 15.95 -3.78
C SER A 152 -28.17 17.10 -4.07
N PHE A 153 -28.30 17.72 -5.24
CA PHE A 153 -27.39 18.77 -5.66
C PHE A 153 -27.51 20.04 -4.81
N LYS A 154 -28.73 20.44 -4.41
CA LYS A 154 -28.91 21.56 -3.48
C LYS A 154 -28.13 21.38 -2.18
N HIS A 155 -28.25 20.20 -1.55
CA HIS A 155 -27.54 19.91 -0.31
C HIS A 155 -26.03 19.74 -0.51
N PHE A 156 -25.62 19.27 -1.69
CA PHE A 156 -24.22 19.28 -2.09
C PHE A 156 -23.69 20.72 -2.16
N GLU A 157 -24.41 21.64 -2.81
CA GLU A 157 -24.01 23.06 -2.90
C GLU A 157 -23.98 23.73 -1.53
N GLU A 158 -24.98 23.47 -0.67
CA GLU A 158 -25.01 23.98 0.71
C GLU A 158 -23.74 23.61 1.48
N GLY A 159 -23.28 22.36 1.37
CA GLY A 159 -22.08 21.89 2.07
C GLY A 159 -20.76 22.47 1.55
N TYR A 160 -20.70 22.95 0.30
CA TYR A 160 -19.53 23.67 -0.23
C TYR A 160 -19.64 25.20 -0.09
N ALA A 161 -20.83 25.71 0.19
CA ALA A 161 -21.06 27.13 0.43
C ALA A 161 -20.61 27.56 1.85
N ASN A 162 -20.62 26.65 2.81
CA ASN A 162 -20.18 26.89 4.17
C ASN A 162 -19.15 25.84 4.61
N ASP A 163 -17.87 26.22 4.58
CA ASP A 163 -16.77 25.33 4.94
C ASP A 163 -16.45 25.29 6.45
N THR A 164 -17.38 25.74 7.29
CA THR A 164 -17.18 25.85 8.75
C THR A 164 -18.19 25.08 9.59
N ASP A 165 -19.28 24.58 9.00
CA ASP A 165 -20.30 23.82 9.72
C ASP A 165 -20.01 22.32 9.85
N LYS A 166 -18.91 21.85 9.23
CA LYS A 166 -18.45 20.46 9.27
C LYS A 166 -19.45 19.49 8.60
N VAL A 167 -20.24 19.98 7.65
CA VAL A 167 -21.21 19.21 6.88
C VAL A 167 -20.91 19.30 5.39
N ASN A 168 -20.36 18.24 4.82
CA ASN A 168 -20.07 18.19 3.38
C ASN A 168 -20.61 16.91 2.76
N LEU A 169 -21.80 16.99 2.17
CA LEU A 169 -22.49 15.85 1.57
C LEU A 169 -21.65 15.19 0.46
N GLY A 170 -20.92 15.99 -0.33
CA GLY A 170 -20.04 15.47 -1.38
C GLY A 170 -18.94 14.59 -0.81
N LEU A 171 -18.19 15.10 0.19
CA LEU A 171 -17.15 14.31 0.85
C LEU A 171 -17.72 13.10 1.58
N HIS A 172 -18.89 13.24 2.20
CA HIS A 172 -19.58 12.17 2.93
C HIS A 172 -19.90 10.98 2.02
N GLU A 173 -20.64 11.22 0.92
CA GLU A 173 -21.02 10.13 0.01
C GLU A 173 -19.81 9.59 -0.77
N MET A 174 -18.84 10.44 -1.15
CA MET A 174 -17.61 9.94 -1.78
C MET A 174 -16.80 9.06 -0.83
N THR A 175 -16.83 9.33 0.48
CA THR A 175 -16.22 8.46 1.50
C THR A 175 -16.95 7.12 1.61
N HIS A 176 -18.28 7.11 1.48
CA HIS A 176 -19.04 5.86 1.42
C HIS A 176 -18.78 5.04 0.16
N ALA A 177 -18.50 5.71 -0.95
CA ALA A 177 -18.08 5.10 -2.21
C ALA A 177 -16.60 4.74 -2.25
N LEU A 178 -15.84 5.15 -1.23
CA LEU A 178 -14.45 4.74 -1.07
C LEU A 178 -14.43 3.25 -0.69
N ASP A 179 -14.28 2.39 -1.68
CA ASP A 179 -13.94 1.00 -1.43
C ASP A 179 -12.51 0.96 -0.91
N LEU A 180 -12.33 0.98 0.41
CA LEU A 180 -11.02 1.02 1.05
C LEU A 180 -10.12 -0.17 0.63
N GLY A 181 -10.69 -1.31 0.21
CA GLY A 181 -9.93 -2.44 -0.33
C GLY A 181 -9.43 -2.24 -1.77
N THR A 182 -10.12 -1.41 -2.55
CA THR A 182 -9.74 -1.02 -3.93
C THR A 182 -8.91 0.26 -3.95
N PHE A 183 -9.26 1.25 -3.11
CA PHE A 183 -8.55 2.49 -2.80
C PHE A 183 -7.09 2.24 -2.43
N LEU A 184 -6.83 1.10 -1.77
CA LEU A 184 -5.51 0.67 -1.34
C LEU A 184 -4.94 -0.42 -2.26
N GLY A 185 -5.48 -0.50 -3.48
CA GLY A 185 -5.13 -1.41 -4.54
C GLY A 185 -5.58 -2.83 -4.25
N HIS A 186 -6.57 -3.32 -5.00
CA HIS A 186 -7.01 -4.72 -5.03
C HIS A 186 -5.83 -5.70 -4.82
N GLY A 187 -5.66 -6.18 -3.59
CA GLY A 187 -4.68 -7.19 -3.25
C GLY A 187 -3.19 -6.85 -3.44
N LYS A 188 -2.79 -5.61 -3.78
CA LYS A 188 -1.40 -5.30 -4.19
C LYS A 188 -0.62 -4.33 -3.29
N SER A 189 -1.20 -3.30 -2.68
CA SER A 189 -0.46 -2.51 -1.68
C SER A 189 -0.66 -3.14 -0.29
N TYR A 190 0.42 -3.68 0.25
CA TYR A 190 0.46 -4.13 1.63
C TYR A 190 0.33 -2.94 2.60
N ILE A 191 0.98 -1.81 2.29
CA ILE A 191 0.93 -0.59 3.12
C ILE A 191 -0.47 -0.05 3.18
N GLY A 192 -1.17 0.04 2.05
CA GLY A 192 -2.51 0.60 2.05
C GLY A 192 -3.43 -0.15 3.02
N ARG A 193 -3.50 -1.48 2.92
CA ARG A 193 -4.24 -2.31 3.89
C ARG A 193 -3.82 -2.04 5.34
N ARG A 194 -2.53 -1.86 5.60
CA ARG A 194 -2.03 -1.58 6.96
C ARG A 194 -2.38 -0.18 7.46
N LEU A 195 -2.35 0.83 6.60
CA LEU A 195 -2.82 2.17 6.94
C LEU A 195 -4.31 2.16 7.29
N LEU A 196 -5.10 1.39 6.54
CA LEU A 196 -6.51 1.17 6.85
C LEU A 196 -6.69 0.43 8.17
N ASP A 197 -5.98 -0.68 8.39
CA ASP A 197 -6.06 -1.44 9.64
C ASP A 197 -5.66 -0.57 10.84
N ASN A 198 -4.59 0.22 10.71
CA ASN A 198 -4.15 1.16 11.74
C ASN A 198 -5.22 2.22 12.02
N PHE A 199 -5.74 2.86 10.97
CA PHE A 199 -6.84 3.80 11.10
C PHE A 199 -8.04 3.17 11.82
N ILE A 200 -8.50 1.98 11.39
CA ILE A 200 -9.62 1.28 12.01
C ILE A 200 -9.33 0.98 13.48
N ASN A 201 -8.15 0.46 13.81
CA ASN A 201 -7.76 0.11 15.17
C ASN A 201 -7.73 1.34 16.11
N LYS A 202 -7.37 2.52 15.59
CA LYS A 202 -7.40 3.78 16.34
C LYS A 202 -8.78 4.43 16.37
N ALA A 203 -9.55 4.30 15.30
CA ALA A 203 -10.90 4.85 15.15
C ALA A 203 -11.92 4.11 16.02
N TYR A 204 -11.86 2.79 16.12
CA TYR A 204 -12.89 1.98 16.74
C TYR A 204 -13.10 2.27 18.25
N PRO A 205 -12.05 2.48 19.06
CA PRO A 205 -12.20 2.93 20.44
C PRO A 205 -12.92 4.29 20.54
N HIS A 206 -12.57 5.26 19.70
CA HIS A 206 -13.24 6.56 19.66
C HIS A 206 -14.71 6.44 19.25
N PHE A 207 -15.00 5.61 18.25
CA PHE A 207 -16.37 5.32 17.85
C PHE A 207 -17.19 4.70 18.99
N THR A 208 -16.63 3.69 19.68
CA THR A 208 -17.32 3.01 20.79
C THR A 208 -17.60 3.97 21.95
N ALA A 209 -16.61 4.80 22.32
CA ALA A 209 -16.76 5.86 23.31
C ALA A 209 -17.88 6.85 22.92
N PHE A 210 -17.88 7.28 21.67
CA PHE A 210 -18.90 8.20 21.14
C PHE A 210 -20.31 7.59 21.19
N GLN A 211 -20.46 6.31 20.84
CA GLN A 211 -21.75 5.61 20.95
C GLN A 211 -22.24 5.48 22.40
N ASN A 212 -21.33 5.44 23.36
CA ASN A 212 -21.65 5.37 24.79
C ASN A 212 -21.99 6.75 25.41
N GLY A 213 -21.99 7.82 24.60
CA GLY A 213 -22.40 9.16 25.03
C GLY A 213 -21.25 10.07 25.43
N ASP A 214 -19.99 9.68 25.19
CA ASP A 214 -18.86 10.56 25.41
C ASP A 214 -18.94 11.79 24.48
N THR A 215 -18.71 12.97 25.03
CA THR A 215 -18.67 14.21 24.27
C THR A 215 -17.49 14.20 23.32
N THR A 216 -17.74 14.51 22.05
CA THR A 216 -16.73 14.63 21.00
C THR A 216 -16.96 15.88 20.18
N PHE A 217 -15.92 16.36 19.52
CA PHE A 217 -16.01 17.46 18.56
C PHE A 217 -16.72 17.05 17.25
N LEU A 218 -16.87 15.74 17.02
CA LEU A 218 -17.59 15.17 15.88
C LEU A 218 -19.10 15.38 15.99
N ARG A 219 -19.75 15.62 14.86
CA ARG A 219 -21.22 15.71 14.76
C ARG A 219 -21.89 14.39 15.20
N SER A 220 -22.98 14.50 15.97
CA SER A 220 -23.72 13.37 16.59
C SER A 220 -24.11 12.25 15.64
N TYR A 221 -24.31 12.58 14.35
CA TYR A 221 -24.61 11.61 13.29
C TYR A 221 -23.53 10.52 13.16
N GLY A 222 -22.26 10.83 13.47
CA GLY A 222 -21.18 9.84 13.44
C GLY A 222 -21.34 8.70 14.44
N ALA A 223 -22.22 8.81 15.43
CA ALA A 223 -22.50 7.73 16.38
C ALA A 223 -23.47 6.65 15.84
N THR A 224 -24.08 6.85 14.66
CA THR A 224 -25.09 5.93 14.12
C THR A 224 -24.54 4.52 13.83
N ASN A 225 -23.42 4.44 13.10
CA ASN A 225 -22.68 3.21 12.85
C ASN A 225 -21.25 3.56 12.39
N PHE A 226 -20.35 2.58 12.29
CA PHE A 226 -18.95 2.86 11.95
C PHE A 226 -18.76 3.44 10.53
N ARG A 227 -19.67 3.13 9.59
CA ARG A 227 -19.63 3.70 8.24
C ARG A 227 -19.91 5.20 8.27
N GLU A 228 -20.92 5.62 9.03
CA GLU A 228 -21.23 7.03 9.27
C GLU A 228 -20.13 7.72 10.05
N PHE A 229 -19.57 7.05 11.06
CA PHE A 229 -18.43 7.56 11.81
C PHE A 229 -17.27 7.91 10.88
N PHE A 230 -16.92 7.01 9.95
CA PHE A 230 -15.83 7.23 9.02
C PHE A 230 -16.10 8.42 8.09
N ALA A 231 -17.31 8.52 7.52
CA ALA A 231 -17.68 9.63 6.67
C ALA A 231 -17.66 10.98 7.41
N VAL A 232 -18.22 11.04 8.62
CA VAL A 232 -18.20 12.24 9.48
C VAL A 232 -16.78 12.63 9.86
N VAL A 233 -15.93 11.66 10.17
CA VAL A 233 -14.50 11.90 10.45
C VAL A 233 -13.79 12.49 9.22
N VAL A 234 -14.07 12.01 8.01
CA VAL A 234 -13.52 12.58 6.78
C VAL A 234 -14.07 13.98 6.48
N GLU A 235 -15.35 14.26 6.73
CA GLU A 235 -15.90 15.62 6.64
C GLU A 235 -15.10 16.57 7.55
N HIS A 236 -14.94 16.23 8.84
CA HIS A 236 -14.25 17.08 9.80
C HIS A 236 -12.76 17.25 9.46
N PHE A 237 -12.16 16.25 8.82
CA PHE A 237 -10.77 16.31 8.37
C PHE A 237 -10.51 17.37 7.30
N PHE A 238 -11.48 17.62 6.42
CA PHE A 238 -11.34 18.66 5.40
C PHE A 238 -11.94 20.00 5.82
N GLU A 239 -13.06 20.00 6.55
CA GLU A 239 -13.82 21.21 6.94
C GLU A 239 -13.28 21.89 8.20
N ALA A 240 -12.80 21.11 9.20
CA ALA A 240 -12.30 21.66 10.46
C ALA A 240 -10.94 21.05 10.88
N PRO A 241 -9.93 21.03 9.99
CA PRO A 241 -8.68 20.31 10.26
C PRO A 241 -7.90 20.86 11.46
N GLY A 242 -7.93 22.19 11.68
CA GLY A 242 -7.28 22.81 12.83
C GLY A 242 -7.88 22.36 14.16
N GLU A 243 -9.21 22.32 14.27
CA GLU A 243 -9.89 21.82 15.47
C GLU A 243 -9.66 20.32 15.65
N PHE A 244 -9.69 19.54 14.56
CA PHE A 244 -9.42 18.10 14.61
C PHE A 244 -8.02 17.81 15.17
N THR A 245 -6.99 18.55 14.74
CA THR A 245 -5.63 18.37 15.28
C THR A 245 -5.53 18.59 16.79
N GLN A 246 -6.42 19.39 17.38
CA GLN A 246 -6.43 19.68 18.81
C GLN A 246 -7.27 18.67 19.59
N GLN A 247 -8.45 18.31 19.07
CA GLN A 247 -9.44 17.50 19.78
C GLN A 247 -9.18 16.00 19.65
N MET A 248 -8.74 15.53 18.48
CA MET A 248 -8.48 14.11 18.21
C MET A 248 -7.19 13.93 17.39
N PRO A 249 -6.01 14.33 17.92
CA PRO A 249 -4.73 14.36 17.20
C PRO A 249 -4.29 13.00 16.66
N GLU A 250 -4.55 11.91 17.40
CA GLU A 250 -4.19 10.55 16.98
C GLU A 250 -4.97 10.15 15.73
N LEU A 251 -6.29 10.34 15.75
CA LEU A 251 -7.15 9.98 14.62
C LEU A 251 -6.92 10.89 13.41
N TYR A 252 -6.66 12.19 13.63
CA TYR A 252 -6.26 13.12 12.56
C TYR A 252 -4.99 12.63 11.85
N ARG A 253 -3.98 12.21 12.62
CA ARG A 253 -2.72 11.69 12.08
C ARG A 253 -2.93 10.43 11.24
N GLU A 254 -3.77 9.50 11.68
CA GLU A 254 -4.05 8.29 10.90
C GLU A 254 -4.76 8.62 9.57
N LEU A 255 -5.67 9.60 9.55
CA LEU A 255 -6.27 10.08 8.30
C LEU A 255 -5.27 10.77 7.39
N CYS A 256 -4.37 11.58 7.95
CA CYS A 256 -3.26 12.15 7.21
C CYS A 256 -2.47 11.06 6.48
N LEU A 257 -2.08 10.01 7.21
CA LEU A 257 -1.37 8.88 6.64
C LEU A 257 -2.20 8.13 5.62
N LEU A 258 -3.49 7.90 5.87
CA LEU A 258 -4.41 7.15 4.99
C LEU A 258 -4.67 7.88 3.66
N LEU A 259 -4.95 9.18 3.70
CA LEU A 259 -5.29 10.00 2.54
C LEU A 259 -4.08 10.68 1.89
N ASN A 260 -2.94 10.73 2.57
CA ASN A 260 -1.73 11.45 2.16
C ASN A 260 -1.94 12.95 1.94
N GLN A 261 -2.75 13.54 2.81
CA GLN A 261 -3.05 14.97 2.87
C GLN A 261 -2.98 15.47 4.32
N ASP A 262 -2.57 16.70 4.54
CA ASP A 262 -2.64 17.39 5.83
C ASP A 262 -3.29 18.76 5.59
N PRO A 263 -4.64 18.81 5.57
CA PRO A 263 -5.40 20.03 5.29
C PRO A 263 -5.14 21.15 6.31
N ALA A 264 -4.86 20.83 7.58
CA ALA A 264 -4.55 21.82 8.62
C ALA A 264 -3.35 22.69 8.27
N ALA A 265 -2.51 22.17 7.38
CA ALA A 265 -1.26 22.79 7.00
C ALA A 265 -1.09 22.99 5.50
N GLY A 266 -2.17 22.85 4.74
CA GLY A 266 -2.15 23.04 3.29
C GLY A 266 -1.23 22.07 2.54
N ILE A 267 -0.98 20.87 3.08
CA ILE A 267 -0.27 19.82 2.33
C ILE A 267 -1.29 18.92 1.67
N TYR A 268 -1.40 19.02 0.36
CA TYR A 268 -2.43 18.31 -0.40
C TYR A 268 -1.90 17.06 -1.11
N ARG A 269 -0.58 16.91 -1.15
CA ARG A 269 0.14 15.71 -1.63
C ARG A 269 1.47 15.55 -0.88
N GLY A 270 1.79 14.30 -0.52
CA GLY A 270 3.13 13.94 -0.06
C GLY A 270 3.41 14.40 1.37
N ILE A 271 2.62 13.91 2.33
CA ILE A 271 2.95 14.10 3.74
C ILE A 271 4.31 13.45 4.02
N SER A 272 5.27 14.26 4.44
CA SER A 272 6.51 13.78 5.03
C SER A 272 6.23 13.31 6.47
N PRO A 273 6.70 12.14 6.94
CA PRO A 273 6.53 11.67 8.31
C PRO A 273 7.25 12.55 9.31
N THR A 274 8.17 13.37 8.83
CA THR A 274 8.88 14.38 9.61
C THR A 274 7.97 15.47 10.16
N ARG A 275 6.64 15.34 10.04
CA ARG A 275 5.69 16.22 10.71
C ARG A 275 5.13 15.66 12.00
N PHE A 276 5.28 14.35 12.25
CA PHE A 276 4.66 13.70 13.40
C PHE A 276 5.71 13.26 14.42
N PRO A 277 5.58 13.68 15.69
CA PRO A 277 6.68 13.75 16.68
C PRO A 277 7.19 12.41 17.23
N ASN A 278 6.88 11.27 16.59
CA ASN A 278 7.55 10.00 16.86
C ASN A 278 8.64 9.66 15.82
N LEU A 279 8.96 10.57 14.91
CA LEU A 279 10.15 10.57 14.07
C LEU A 279 10.92 11.86 14.37
N ASP A 280 12.15 11.72 14.85
CA ASP A 280 12.94 12.80 15.45
C ASP A 280 13.31 13.88 14.40
N ASN A 281 12.70 15.08 14.49
CA ASN A 281 12.65 16.08 13.40
C ASN A 281 13.78 17.12 13.35
N ASN A 282 14.76 17.06 14.25
CA ASN A 282 15.90 18.00 14.22
C ASN A 282 17.08 17.51 13.38
N THR A 283 16.94 16.38 12.68
CA THR A 283 17.94 15.95 11.69
C THR A 283 17.36 16.08 10.29
N PRO A 284 17.97 16.82 9.36
CA PRO A 284 17.71 16.63 7.93
C PRO A 284 17.81 15.13 7.63
N LEU A 285 16.75 14.52 7.09
CA LEU A 285 16.79 13.13 6.66
C LEU A 285 17.86 13.01 5.58
N PRO A 286 18.93 12.21 5.79
CA PRO A 286 19.98 12.10 4.80
C PRO A 286 19.39 11.52 3.52
N TRP A 287 19.65 12.22 2.41
CA TRP A 287 19.34 11.70 1.09
C TRP A 287 20.12 10.41 0.86
N SER A 288 19.67 9.59 -0.09
CA SER A 288 20.37 8.38 -0.52
C SER A 288 21.75 8.73 -1.10
N GLU A 289 22.70 9.08 -0.25
CA GLU A 289 24.12 9.09 -0.59
C GLU A 289 24.57 7.65 -0.81
N SER A 290 25.62 7.46 -1.60
CA SER A 290 26.28 6.17 -1.73
C SER A 290 26.65 5.65 -0.34
N ALA A 291 26.21 4.43 0.00
CA ALA A 291 26.41 3.87 1.32
C ALA A 291 27.91 3.82 1.67
N PRO A 292 28.31 4.06 2.94
CA PRO A 292 29.70 3.91 3.35
C PRO A 292 30.21 2.48 3.06
N THR A 293 31.44 2.38 2.59
CA THR A 293 32.06 1.14 2.07
C THR A 293 32.31 0.05 3.11
N ARG A 294 32.13 0.33 4.40
CA ARG A 294 32.38 -0.62 5.49
C ARG A 294 31.08 -1.38 5.83
N HIS A 295 30.94 -2.57 5.25
CA HIS A 295 29.81 -3.46 5.50
C HIS A 295 29.93 -4.13 6.89
N LEU A 296 28.91 -3.99 7.77
CA LEU A 296 28.96 -4.51 9.15
C LEU A 296 28.52 -5.98 9.27
N THR A 297 27.77 -6.53 8.33
CA THR A 297 27.52 -7.99 8.25
C THR A 297 26.94 -8.34 6.89
N ALA A 298 27.62 -9.24 6.15
CA ALA A 298 27.03 -9.87 4.96
C ALA A 298 26.25 -11.10 5.41
N ILE A 299 24.91 -11.02 5.39
CA ILE A 299 24.09 -12.18 5.76
C ILE A 299 23.94 -13.09 4.54
N SER A 300 24.60 -14.24 4.60
CA SER A 300 24.53 -15.29 3.59
C SER A 300 23.11 -15.89 3.54
N PRO A 301 22.49 -16.05 2.35
CA PRO A 301 21.13 -16.59 2.17
C PRO A 301 20.95 -18.07 2.52
N HIS A 302 21.98 -18.72 3.06
CA HIS A 302 21.93 -20.13 3.42
C HIS A 302 22.57 -20.31 4.78
N SER A 303 22.00 -21.21 5.59
CA SER A 303 22.73 -21.68 6.77
C SER A 303 24.06 -22.24 6.26
N ASN A 304 25.18 -21.74 6.78
CA ASN A 304 26.51 -22.24 6.44
C ASN A 304 26.58 -23.77 6.63
N VAL A 305 25.72 -24.33 7.49
CA VAL A 305 25.58 -25.76 7.74
C VAL A 305 25.01 -26.50 6.52
N THR A 306 23.94 -26.02 5.88
CA THR A 306 23.32 -26.69 4.73
C THR A 306 24.28 -26.77 3.54
N ILE A 307 24.99 -25.68 3.24
CA ILE A 307 26.00 -25.68 2.17
C ILE A 307 27.15 -26.62 2.54
N LYS A 308 27.66 -26.58 3.78
CA LYS A 308 28.73 -27.48 4.23
C LYS A 308 28.33 -28.95 4.15
N VAL A 309 27.09 -29.30 4.51
CA VAL A 309 26.57 -30.68 4.42
C VAL A 309 26.45 -31.13 2.96
N LEU A 310 25.88 -30.30 2.08
CA LEU A 310 25.74 -30.64 0.66
C LEU A 310 27.10 -30.76 -0.05
N VAL A 311 28.05 -29.87 0.27
CA VAL A 311 29.43 -29.94 -0.25
C VAL A 311 30.14 -31.19 0.28
N SER A 312 30.00 -31.51 1.56
CA SER A 312 30.60 -32.72 2.16
C SER A 312 30.03 -34.00 1.54
N ALA A 313 28.70 -34.04 1.29
CA ALA A 313 28.06 -35.14 0.60
C ALA A 313 28.54 -35.27 -0.85
N LEU A 314 28.67 -34.16 -1.57
CA LEU A 314 29.19 -34.16 -2.94
C LEU A 314 30.63 -34.69 -3.00
N ILE A 315 31.50 -34.25 -2.09
CA ILE A 315 32.89 -34.73 -1.97
C ILE A 315 32.91 -36.23 -1.66
N PHE A 316 32.06 -36.71 -0.74
CA PHE A 316 31.96 -38.12 -0.38
C PHE A 316 31.60 -38.99 -1.59
N PHE A 317 30.57 -38.61 -2.37
CA PHE A 317 30.17 -39.38 -3.55
C PHE A 317 31.21 -39.37 -4.67
N ILE A 318 31.92 -38.25 -4.86
CA ILE A 318 33.06 -38.17 -5.79
C ILE A 318 34.20 -39.09 -5.32
N TYR A 319 34.53 -39.08 -4.02
CA TYR A 319 35.57 -39.94 -3.45
C TYR A 319 35.22 -41.43 -3.56
N CYS A 320 33.98 -41.80 -3.25
CA CYS A 320 33.50 -43.18 -3.42
C CYS A 320 33.52 -43.63 -4.89
N ALA A 321 33.25 -42.73 -5.83
CA ALA A 321 33.35 -43.01 -7.25
C ALA A 321 34.81 -43.17 -7.72
N ALA A 322 35.74 -42.42 -7.13
CA ALA A 322 37.16 -42.50 -7.46
C ALA A 322 37.83 -43.79 -6.97
N GLN A 323 37.47 -44.28 -5.79
CA GLN A 323 38.13 -45.44 -5.16
C GLN A 323 37.64 -46.81 -5.67
N ASN A 324 36.42 -46.90 -6.18
CA ASN A 324 35.78 -48.20 -6.49
C ASN A 324 35.71 -48.51 -8.01
N GLY A 325 36.54 -47.85 -8.82
CA GLY A 325 36.65 -48.09 -10.26
C GLY A 325 35.46 -47.60 -11.10
N PRO A 326 35.50 -47.79 -12.44
CA PRO A 326 34.60 -47.12 -13.39
C PRO A 326 33.13 -47.50 -13.24
N HIS A 327 32.81 -48.71 -12.76
CA HIS A 327 31.42 -49.13 -12.52
C HIS A 327 30.73 -48.34 -11.40
N SER A 328 31.49 -47.91 -10.38
CA SER A 328 30.97 -47.11 -9.28
C SER A 328 30.65 -45.67 -9.68
N LEU A 329 31.29 -45.15 -10.74
CA LEU A 329 31.00 -43.84 -11.31
C LEU A 329 29.54 -43.78 -11.79
N TYR A 330 29.06 -44.79 -12.51
CA TYR A 330 27.70 -44.84 -13.04
C TYR A 330 26.62 -44.86 -11.95
N LEU A 331 26.91 -45.48 -10.79
CA LEU A 331 26.02 -45.51 -9.63
C LEU A 331 25.97 -44.17 -8.88
N ASN A 332 27.10 -43.47 -8.80
CA ASN A 332 27.21 -42.21 -8.05
C ASN A 332 26.92 -40.96 -8.89
N LEU A 333 27.02 -41.05 -10.23
CA LEU A 333 26.77 -39.93 -11.16
C LEU A 333 25.38 -39.28 -10.97
N PRO A 334 24.27 -40.02 -10.77
CA PRO A 334 22.97 -39.40 -10.53
C PRO A 334 22.92 -38.58 -9.24
N PHE A 335 23.60 -39.03 -8.18
CA PHE A 335 23.69 -38.32 -6.91
C PHE A 335 24.57 -37.06 -7.03
N ILE A 336 25.68 -37.15 -7.76
CA ILE A 336 26.55 -36.00 -8.04
C ILE A 336 25.79 -34.95 -8.86
N VAL A 337 25.06 -35.36 -9.91
CA VAL A 337 24.25 -34.46 -10.74
C VAL A 337 23.09 -33.87 -9.94
N LEU A 338 22.41 -34.64 -9.10
CA LEU A 338 21.34 -34.16 -8.22
C LEU A 338 21.87 -33.15 -7.20
N LEU A 339 22.94 -33.50 -6.48
CA LEU A 339 23.56 -32.63 -5.48
C LEU A 339 24.09 -31.35 -6.13
N GLY A 340 24.78 -31.45 -7.27
CA GLY A 340 25.22 -30.28 -8.05
C GLY A 340 24.06 -29.44 -8.57
N GLY A 341 22.97 -30.07 -9.00
CA GLY A 341 21.74 -29.43 -9.46
C GLY A 341 20.94 -28.75 -8.34
N ILE A 342 21.15 -29.12 -7.07
CA ILE A 342 20.61 -28.43 -5.89
C ILE A 342 21.59 -27.36 -5.40
N LEU A 343 22.90 -27.64 -5.44
CA LEU A 343 23.96 -26.72 -5.05
C LEU A 343 23.98 -25.49 -5.98
N TRP A 344 23.80 -25.69 -7.27
CA TRP A 344 23.91 -24.62 -8.26
C TRP A 344 22.81 -23.57 -8.10
N PRO A 345 21.51 -23.91 -8.01
CA PRO A 345 20.45 -22.93 -7.74
C PRO A 345 20.46 -22.37 -6.34
N THR A 346 21.02 -23.05 -5.33
CA THR A 346 21.22 -22.44 -4.01
C THR A 346 22.34 -21.39 -4.09
N LEU A 347 23.49 -21.75 -4.64
CA LEU A 347 24.59 -20.81 -4.89
C LEU A 347 24.21 -19.64 -5.83
N VAL A 348 23.41 -19.90 -6.87
CA VAL A 348 22.95 -18.91 -7.86
C VAL A 348 21.69 -18.18 -7.40
N GLY A 349 20.85 -18.78 -6.56
CA GLY A 349 19.63 -18.21 -5.99
C GLY A 349 19.89 -17.18 -4.89
N ALA A 350 21.11 -17.17 -4.34
CA ALA A 350 21.69 -16.11 -3.52
C ALA A 350 21.96 -14.80 -4.33
N LYS A 351 21.02 -14.36 -5.17
CA LYS A 351 21.22 -13.22 -6.12
C LYS A 351 21.31 -11.86 -5.45
N GLN A 352 20.93 -11.76 -4.18
CA GLN A 352 20.87 -10.52 -3.42
C GLN A 352 21.50 -10.74 -2.04
N TYR A 353 22.36 -9.79 -1.64
CA TYR A 353 22.89 -9.73 -0.29
C TYR A 353 22.27 -8.55 0.43
N LEU A 354 21.95 -8.77 1.69
CA LEU A 354 21.60 -7.72 2.62
C LEU A 354 22.88 -7.23 3.30
N ALA A 355 23.08 -5.92 3.35
CA ALA A 355 24.04 -5.31 4.24
C ALA A 355 23.34 -4.19 5.03
N ILE A 356 23.50 -4.21 6.35
CA ILE A 356 23.17 -3.06 7.17
C ILE A 356 24.47 -2.36 7.55
N THR A 357 24.42 -1.04 7.53
CA THR A 357 25.44 -0.13 8.06
C THR A 357 24.79 0.69 9.17
N ASP A 358 25.59 1.43 9.96
CA ASP A 358 25.07 2.27 11.05
C ASP A 358 24.00 3.28 10.61
N THR A 359 23.95 3.61 9.31
CA THR A 359 23.08 4.64 8.75
C THR A 359 22.19 4.16 7.60
N HIS A 360 22.50 3.05 6.95
CA HIS A 360 21.78 2.58 5.75
C HIS A 360 21.46 1.09 5.78
N PHE A 361 20.26 0.77 5.27
CA PHE A 361 19.86 -0.53 4.76
C PHE A 361 20.24 -0.64 3.28
N VAL A 362 21.09 -1.60 2.92
CA VAL A 362 21.65 -1.72 1.58
C VAL A 362 21.31 -3.08 0.98
N VAL A 363 20.78 -3.05 -0.23
CA VAL A 363 20.54 -4.23 -1.06
C VAL A 363 21.60 -4.30 -2.14
N LEU A 364 22.43 -5.34 -2.05
CA LEU A 364 23.53 -5.60 -2.97
C LEU A 364 23.12 -6.69 -3.97
N SER A 365 23.63 -6.57 -5.21
CA SER A 365 23.60 -7.66 -6.19
C SER A 365 24.62 -8.75 -5.86
N PHE A 366 24.51 -9.91 -6.53
CA PHE A 366 25.46 -11.01 -6.39
C PHE A 366 26.93 -10.63 -6.65
N ARG A 367 27.21 -9.58 -7.44
CA ARG A 367 28.56 -9.04 -7.69
C ARG A 367 28.99 -7.97 -6.67
N LYS A 368 28.30 -7.88 -5.52
CA LYS A 368 28.48 -6.83 -4.51
C LYS A 368 28.32 -5.40 -5.03
N LYS A 369 27.68 -5.19 -6.19
CA LYS A 369 27.27 -3.85 -6.63
C LYS A 369 26.01 -3.43 -5.90
N GLN A 370 25.99 -2.22 -5.34
CA GLN A 370 24.82 -1.60 -4.74
C GLN A 370 23.68 -1.49 -5.75
N LYS A 371 22.54 -2.13 -5.45
CA LYS A 371 21.30 -1.96 -6.22
C LYS A 371 20.44 -0.85 -5.62
N GLN A 372 20.40 -0.80 -4.30
CA GLN A 372 19.55 0.12 -3.56
C GLN A 372 20.16 0.37 -2.19
N ALA A 373 20.13 1.61 -1.73
CA ALA A 373 20.45 1.98 -0.36
C ALA A 373 19.33 2.86 0.16
N ILE A 374 18.91 2.58 1.38
CA ILE A 374 17.83 3.26 2.07
C ILE A 374 18.40 3.72 3.40
N HIS A 375 18.40 5.02 3.66
CA HIS A 375 18.83 5.53 4.95
C HIS A 375 17.87 5.05 6.05
N LEU A 376 18.39 4.56 7.18
CA LEU A 376 17.60 3.97 8.28
C LEU A 376 16.57 4.94 8.82
N LYS A 377 16.90 6.23 8.93
CA LYS A 377 15.94 7.28 9.35
C LYS A 377 14.79 7.52 8.38
N ASN A 378 14.93 7.10 7.11
CA ASN A 378 13.87 7.27 6.11
C ASN A 378 12.91 6.07 6.13
N ILE A 379 13.25 5.01 6.86
CA ILE A 379 12.45 3.78 6.94
C ILE A 379 11.30 4.04 7.90
N VAL A 380 10.09 4.03 7.36
CA VAL A 380 8.86 4.19 8.12
C VAL A 380 8.61 2.92 8.94
N MET A 381 8.84 1.78 8.29
CA MET A 381 8.43 0.48 8.78
C MET A 381 9.15 -0.63 8.02
N MET A 382 9.50 -1.70 8.74
CA MET A 382 9.87 -2.99 8.15
C MET A 382 9.00 -4.11 8.72
N ASP A 383 8.44 -4.94 7.84
CA ASP A 383 7.75 -6.18 8.25
C ASP A 383 8.50 -7.41 7.75
N PHE A 384 8.69 -8.36 8.67
CA PHE A 384 9.31 -9.64 8.42
C PHE A 384 8.22 -10.71 8.33
N GLU A 385 7.88 -11.12 7.12
CA GLU A 385 6.91 -12.18 6.88
C GLU A 385 7.60 -13.53 6.73
N ARG A 386 7.20 -14.50 7.55
CA ARG A 386 7.71 -15.87 7.50
C ARG A 386 6.94 -16.67 6.46
N GLY A 387 7.58 -16.91 5.32
CA GLY A 387 7.11 -17.89 4.34
C GLY A 387 7.54 -19.32 4.67
N LEU A 388 6.93 -20.30 4.00
CA LEU A 388 7.26 -21.73 4.15
C LEU A 388 8.71 -22.10 3.77
N THR A 389 9.37 -21.31 2.92
CA THR A 389 10.72 -21.61 2.41
C THR A 389 11.65 -20.39 2.30
N HIS A 390 11.17 -19.19 2.65
CA HIS A 390 11.89 -17.92 2.53
C HIS A 390 11.26 -16.88 3.47
N GLN A 391 12.03 -15.86 3.89
CA GLN A 391 11.50 -14.70 4.62
C GLN A 391 11.40 -13.50 3.66
N SER A 392 10.27 -12.83 3.64
CA SER A 392 10.14 -11.58 2.88
C SER A 392 10.26 -10.42 3.85
N ILE A 393 11.12 -9.45 3.52
CA ILE A 393 11.18 -8.17 4.21
C ILE A 393 10.45 -7.16 3.35
N TYR A 394 9.36 -6.64 3.89
CA TYR A 394 8.66 -5.49 3.33
C TYR A 394 9.31 -4.26 3.92
N VAL A 395 9.84 -3.39 3.07
CA VAL A 395 10.44 -2.13 3.50
C VAL A 395 9.64 -0.99 2.92
N CYS A 396 9.20 -0.11 3.80
CA CYS A 396 8.57 1.15 3.45
C CYS A 396 9.52 2.28 3.84
N TRP A 397 9.84 3.16 2.88
CA TRP A 397 10.72 4.28 3.15
C TRP A 397 10.32 5.54 2.39
N PHE A 398 10.79 6.67 2.88
CA PHE A 398 10.61 7.96 2.23
C PHE A 398 11.69 8.23 1.19
N GLN A 399 11.24 8.62 0.00
CA GLN A 399 12.09 9.09 -1.07
C GLN A 399 11.38 10.21 -1.84
N GLN A 400 12.02 11.38 -1.91
CA GLN A 400 11.51 12.54 -2.66
C GLN A 400 10.06 12.94 -2.29
N HIS A 401 9.74 13.00 -0.99
CA HIS A 401 8.41 13.35 -0.47
C HIS A 401 7.27 12.38 -0.85
N GLN A 402 7.62 11.17 -1.31
CA GLN A 402 6.68 10.09 -1.55
C GLN A 402 7.08 8.86 -0.74
N ILE A 403 6.07 8.09 -0.33
CA ILE A 403 6.26 6.76 0.24
C ILE A 403 6.61 5.81 -0.90
N GLN A 404 7.72 5.12 -0.77
CA GLN A 404 8.12 4.03 -1.65
C GLN A 404 7.96 2.69 -0.93
N GLU A 405 7.59 1.66 -1.68
CA GLU A 405 7.45 0.30 -1.17
C GLU A 405 8.29 -0.68 -2.00
N SER A 406 8.92 -1.63 -1.30
CA SER A 406 9.58 -2.74 -1.96
C SER A 406 9.53 -3.99 -1.10
N VAL A 407 9.34 -5.12 -1.77
CA VAL A 407 9.39 -6.44 -1.16
C VAL A 407 10.72 -7.07 -1.52
N PHE A 408 11.53 -7.31 -0.50
CA PHE A 408 12.79 -7.99 -0.67
C PHE A 408 12.67 -9.41 -0.14
N LYS A 409 12.86 -10.40 -1.02
CA LYS A 409 12.80 -11.82 -0.67
C LYS A 409 14.19 -12.28 -0.25
N PHE A 410 14.37 -12.58 1.03
CA PHE A 410 15.65 -13.04 1.58
C PHE A 410 15.51 -14.41 2.24
N ASN A 411 16.55 -15.24 2.14
CA ASN A 411 16.60 -16.49 2.88
C ASN A 411 17.43 -16.28 4.16
N LEU A 412 16.85 -15.57 5.13
CA LEU A 412 17.49 -15.35 6.43
C LEU A 412 17.24 -16.55 7.33
N SER A 413 18.27 -16.98 8.07
CA SER A 413 18.06 -17.89 9.20
C SER A 413 17.32 -17.16 10.31
N GLU A 414 16.61 -17.90 11.17
CA GLU A 414 15.88 -17.32 12.30
C GLU A 414 16.80 -16.49 13.22
N ASP A 415 18.01 -16.98 13.50
CA ASP A 415 19.04 -16.28 14.29
C ASP A 415 19.54 -14.99 13.60
N ALA A 416 19.77 -15.03 12.28
CA ALA A 416 20.20 -13.84 11.55
C ALA A 416 19.08 -12.80 11.45
N SER A 417 17.84 -13.26 11.25
CA SER A 417 16.64 -12.44 11.25
C SER A 417 16.43 -11.78 12.61
N HIS A 418 16.56 -12.54 13.70
CA HIS A 418 16.47 -12.01 15.07
C HIS A 418 17.55 -10.94 15.35
N LYS A 419 18.83 -11.22 15.03
CA LYS A 419 19.93 -10.24 15.20
C LYS A 419 19.70 -8.97 14.39
N LEU A 420 19.19 -9.13 13.16
CA LEU A 420 18.86 -8.03 12.27
C LEU A 420 17.76 -7.15 12.85
N ARG A 421 16.66 -7.75 13.30
CA ARG A 421 15.54 -7.05 13.95
C ARG A 421 15.98 -6.32 15.21
N GLN A 422 16.77 -6.98 16.07
CA GLN A 422 17.31 -6.37 17.28
C GLN A 422 18.18 -5.14 16.97
N HIS A 423 19.03 -5.22 15.93
CA HIS A 423 19.85 -4.09 15.51
C HIS A 423 19.01 -2.95 14.93
N LEU A 424 18.03 -3.25 14.06
CA LEU A 424 17.10 -2.26 13.52
C LEU A 424 16.29 -1.55 14.63
N ASN A 425 15.79 -2.30 15.61
CA ASN A 425 15.12 -1.76 16.79
C ASN A 425 16.05 -0.83 17.58
N SER A 426 17.33 -1.20 17.75
CA SER A 426 18.33 -0.34 18.42
C SER A 426 18.62 0.95 17.66
N CYS A 427 18.46 0.95 16.34
CA CYS A 427 18.56 2.13 15.48
C CYS A 427 17.26 2.96 15.43
N GLY A 428 16.22 2.59 16.19
CA GLY A 428 14.94 3.29 16.24
C GLY A 428 13.99 2.97 15.08
N VAL A 429 14.30 1.97 14.24
CA VAL A 429 13.43 1.53 13.15
C VAL A 429 12.28 0.70 13.72
N THR A 430 11.06 0.99 13.29
CA THR A 430 9.87 0.19 13.67
C THR A 430 9.87 -1.15 12.92
N VAL A 431 10.08 -2.23 13.66
CA VAL A 431 10.12 -3.60 13.14
C VAL A 431 8.87 -4.38 13.54
N MET A 432 8.32 -5.15 12.60
CA MET A 432 7.20 -6.06 12.81
C MET A 432 7.55 -7.48 12.34
N VAL A 433 6.85 -8.46 12.92
CA VAL A 433 6.93 -9.87 12.54
C VAL A 433 5.52 -10.39 12.29
N ASP A 434 5.28 -10.92 11.09
CA ASP A 434 3.99 -11.49 10.66
C ASP A 434 2.80 -10.57 11.00
N GLY A 435 2.96 -9.29 10.72
CA GLY A 435 1.88 -8.34 10.92
C GLY A 435 1.79 -7.71 12.33
N LYS A 436 2.62 -8.14 13.28
CA LYS A 436 2.55 -7.70 14.70
C LYS A 436 3.80 -6.93 15.10
N TYR A 437 3.62 -5.88 15.91
CA TYR A 437 4.74 -5.17 16.52
C TYR A 437 5.54 -6.11 17.41
N GLU A 438 6.84 -6.19 17.18
CA GLU A 438 7.75 -6.78 18.15
C GLU A 438 7.83 -5.77 19.31
N SER A 439 7.38 -6.17 20.52
CA SER A 439 7.43 -5.28 21.68
C SER A 439 8.88 -4.83 21.90
N ARG A 440 9.09 -3.51 21.99
CA ARG A 440 10.39 -2.93 22.34
C ARG A 440 10.93 -3.48 23.65
#